data_AF-A0A0R3UI65-F1
#
_entry.id   AF-A0A0R3UI65-F1
#
_cell.length_a   1.000
_cell.length_b   1.000
_cell.length_c   1.000
_cell.angle_alpha   90.00
_cell.angle_beta   90.00
_cell.angle_gamma   90.00
#
_symmetry.space_group_name_H-M   'P 1'
#
loop_
_entity.id
_entity.type
_entity.pdbx_description
1 polymer ?
#
loop_
_entity_poly.entity_id
_entity_poly.type
_entity_poly.pdbx_seq_one_letter_code
_entity_poly.pdbx_strand_id
1 'polypeptide(L)'
;MHCDKSKIWGYLTIVGAALFHLSLGYNYTIGNMNPYLISYMNITAGETVWFHAVVISGQALSMPLGGYLESKIGFRPVVAIGGIMCSGGVALSSLTVNHGIGPFIVTYAVMFGLGMGLPYSVLFTIAAAWFPKHRAVVVGIILGGLGMGALVFTPTQTALINPDNLDTSDERVRSRIPTSFLILAALMFALQLIGFFLCRKYKPPAEEEEKAEEESSELEISVDQTLATDVYKPDHKIEHVQITYDYTITEALRSIDFYLIAFLVFINTVPITLQASSYKFPLGWMLVQWALLFGTFPAIATTSAFRALFAIWVFLLFFTMAGHFVLLPGACSRIFGPKYMATTYGLLYFTTVSSHDHPSIDAPSALILAAIVSQFDIAQNFDLVFYCCCGLCCLGKYSISIFMAKW
;
A
#
# COMPACT_ATOMS: atom_id res chain seq x y z
N MET A 1 -18.44 -37.18 -1.41
CA MET A 1 -17.21 -36.47 -1.86
C MET A 1 -17.57 -35.35 -2.86
N HIS A 2 -18.42 -34.39 -2.46
CA HIS A 2 -18.92 -33.30 -3.32
C HIS A 2 -18.39 -31.90 -2.92
N CYS A 3 -17.43 -31.83 -1.99
CA CYS A 3 -17.05 -30.59 -1.30
C CYS A 3 -15.85 -29.80 -1.91
N ASP A 4 -15.24 -30.23 -3.02
CA ASP A 4 -13.90 -29.70 -3.39
C ASP A 4 -13.90 -28.70 -4.56
N LYS A 5 -14.83 -28.82 -5.53
CA LYS A 5 -14.77 -28.00 -6.75
C LYS A 5 -15.17 -26.54 -6.55
N SER A 6 -16.00 -26.20 -5.55
CA SER A 6 -16.38 -24.79 -5.31
C SER A 6 -15.24 -24.01 -4.66
N LYS A 7 -14.52 -24.60 -3.70
CA LYS A 7 -13.40 -23.94 -3.00
C LYS A 7 -12.24 -23.60 -3.93
N ILE A 8 -11.97 -24.44 -4.92
CA ILE A 8 -10.98 -24.17 -5.98
C ILE A 8 -11.29 -22.82 -6.67
N TRP A 9 -12.55 -22.55 -7.00
CA TRP A 9 -12.93 -21.26 -7.61
C TRP A 9 -12.76 -20.07 -6.67
N GLY A 10 -12.91 -20.28 -5.35
CA GLY A 10 -12.56 -19.27 -4.35
C GLY A 10 -11.08 -18.92 -4.39
N TYR A 11 -10.19 -19.91 -4.31
CA TYR A 11 -8.74 -19.68 -4.38
C TYR A 11 -8.32 -19.05 -5.72
N LEU A 12 -8.86 -19.54 -6.84
CA LEU A 12 -8.61 -18.95 -8.16
C LEU A 12 -9.09 -17.49 -8.23
N THR A 13 -10.21 -17.15 -7.59
CA THR A 13 -10.68 -15.76 -7.52
C THR A 13 -9.73 -14.87 -6.73
N ILE A 14 -9.16 -15.36 -5.62
CA ILE A 14 -8.12 -14.63 -4.87
C ILE A 14 -6.90 -14.37 -5.76
N VAL A 15 -6.39 -15.40 -6.43
CA VAL A 15 -5.24 -15.30 -7.33
C VAL A 15 -5.55 -14.33 -8.47
N GLY A 16 -6.74 -14.42 -9.07
CA GLY A 16 -7.17 -13.54 -10.14
C GLY A 16 -7.25 -12.08 -9.71
N ALA A 17 -7.86 -11.81 -8.56
CA ALA A 17 -7.95 -10.48 -7.99
C ALA A 17 -6.57 -9.91 -7.63
N ALA A 18 -5.66 -10.74 -7.10
CA ALA A 18 -4.29 -10.36 -6.78
C ALA A 18 -3.46 -10.07 -8.04
N LEU A 19 -3.58 -10.86 -9.11
CA LEU A 19 -2.93 -10.60 -10.40
C LEU A 19 -3.45 -9.32 -11.07
N PHE A 20 -4.75 -9.08 -10.99
CA PHE A 20 -5.33 -7.83 -11.47
C PHE A 20 -4.75 -6.64 -10.68
N HIS A 21 -4.72 -6.72 -9.35
CA HIS A 21 -4.11 -5.68 -8.50
C HIS A 21 -2.60 -5.53 -8.73
N LEU A 22 -1.90 -6.61 -9.04
CA LEU A 22 -0.49 -6.54 -9.43
C LEU A 22 -0.28 -5.64 -10.64
N SER A 23 -1.16 -5.71 -11.65
CA SER A 23 -1.14 -4.78 -12.78
C SER A 23 -1.35 -3.31 -12.36
N LEU A 24 -2.24 -3.06 -11.38
CA LEU A 24 -2.51 -1.72 -10.85
C LEU A 24 -1.32 -1.17 -10.08
N GLY A 25 -0.46 -2.05 -9.54
CA GLY A 25 0.79 -1.71 -8.88
C GLY A 25 1.81 -1.01 -9.78
N TYR A 26 1.56 -0.96 -11.10
CA TYR A 26 2.22 -0.04 -12.02
C TYR A 26 2.24 1.41 -11.49
N ASN A 27 1.18 1.84 -10.79
CA ASN A 27 1.10 3.18 -10.18
C ASN A 27 2.33 3.54 -9.32
N TYR A 28 2.87 2.57 -8.58
CA TYR A 28 4.01 2.78 -7.69
C TYR A 28 5.33 3.00 -8.43
N THR A 29 5.34 2.83 -9.75
CA THR A 29 6.53 2.97 -10.59
C THR A 29 6.62 4.31 -11.31
N ILE A 30 5.65 5.21 -11.10
CA ILE A 30 5.68 6.58 -11.67
C ILE A 30 7.01 7.28 -11.35
N GLY A 31 7.53 7.10 -10.13
CA GLY A 31 8.82 7.67 -9.72
C GLY A 31 10.00 7.19 -10.56
N ASN A 32 9.98 5.95 -11.06
CA ASN A 32 11.00 5.42 -11.95
C ASN A 32 10.86 5.96 -13.39
N MET A 33 9.64 6.28 -13.82
CA MET A 33 9.38 6.88 -15.13
C MET A 33 9.72 8.38 -15.19
N ASN A 34 9.62 9.10 -14.06
CA ASN A 34 9.78 10.56 -14.02
C ASN A 34 11.09 11.08 -14.64
N PRO A 35 12.29 10.54 -14.36
CA PRO A 35 13.53 11.04 -14.97
C PRO A 35 13.56 10.91 -16.49
N TYR A 36 12.99 9.83 -17.03
CA TYR A 36 12.88 9.61 -18.47
C TYR A 36 11.90 10.61 -19.11
N LEU A 37 10.76 10.86 -18.47
CA LEU A 37 9.75 11.79 -18.96
C LEU A 37 10.19 13.26 -18.88
N ILE A 38 10.91 13.64 -17.81
CA ILE A 38 11.53 14.97 -17.65
C ILE A 38 12.44 15.27 -18.84
N SER A 39 13.36 14.36 -19.15
CA SER A 39 14.24 14.48 -20.31
C SER A 39 13.42 14.49 -21.60
N TYR A 40 12.56 13.50 -21.80
CA TYR A 40 11.87 13.29 -23.08
C TYR A 40 10.96 14.44 -23.48
N MET A 41 10.09 14.86 -22.55
CA MET A 41 9.06 15.88 -22.77
C MET A 41 9.55 17.30 -22.49
N ASN A 42 10.79 17.45 -21.99
CA ASN A 42 11.36 18.73 -21.54
C ASN A 42 10.48 19.43 -20.49
N ILE A 43 10.06 18.67 -19.47
CA ILE A 43 9.22 19.15 -18.36
C ILE A 43 10.02 19.18 -17.06
N THR A 44 9.57 19.96 -16.09
CA THR A 44 10.17 20.07 -14.76
C THR A 44 9.77 18.94 -13.83
N ALA A 45 10.59 18.70 -12.80
CA ALA A 45 10.24 17.75 -11.74
C ALA A 45 8.93 18.12 -11.01
N GLY A 46 8.63 19.42 -10.87
CA GLY A 46 7.37 19.90 -10.28
C GLY A 46 6.15 19.50 -11.12
N GLU A 47 6.26 19.53 -12.44
CA GLU A 47 5.17 19.12 -13.33
C GLU A 47 4.87 17.62 -13.26
N THR A 48 5.86 16.77 -12.98
CA THR A 48 5.64 15.31 -12.83
C THR A 48 4.79 14.94 -11.61
N VAL A 49 4.62 15.86 -10.65
CA VAL A 49 3.75 15.64 -9.47
C VAL A 49 2.29 15.44 -9.89
N TRP A 50 1.87 16.08 -10.98
CA TRP A 50 0.51 15.94 -11.51
C TRP A 50 0.17 14.51 -11.93
N PHE A 51 1.16 13.71 -12.35
CA PHE A 51 0.91 12.34 -12.79
C PHE A 51 0.33 11.48 -11.67
N HIS A 52 0.99 11.45 -10.51
CA HIS A 52 0.51 10.67 -9.37
C HIS A 52 -0.75 11.29 -8.73
N ALA A 53 -0.80 12.62 -8.61
CA ALA A 53 -1.95 13.30 -8.02
C ALA A 53 -3.26 13.00 -8.79
N VAL A 54 -3.23 13.12 -10.12
CA VAL A 54 -4.39 12.86 -10.98
C VAL A 54 -4.79 11.39 -10.95
N VAL A 55 -3.84 10.45 -10.91
CA VAL A 55 -4.14 9.01 -10.80
C VAL A 55 -4.90 8.71 -9.49
N ILE A 56 -4.40 9.19 -8.36
CA ILE A 56 -5.04 8.95 -7.04
C ILE A 56 -6.40 9.65 -6.96
N SER A 57 -6.52 10.88 -7.46
CA SER A 57 -7.82 11.56 -7.53
C SER A 57 -8.82 10.80 -8.42
N GLY A 58 -8.39 10.34 -9.59
CA GLY A 58 -9.22 9.53 -10.49
C GLY A 58 -9.65 8.22 -9.86
N GLN A 59 -8.75 7.56 -9.12
CA GLN A 59 -9.07 6.35 -8.36
C GLN A 59 -10.14 6.61 -7.31
N ALA A 60 -9.93 7.64 -6.47
CA ALA A 60 -10.86 7.98 -5.40
C ALA A 60 -12.27 8.30 -5.92
N LEU A 61 -12.36 9.03 -7.04
CA LEU A 61 -13.64 9.36 -7.68
C LEU A 61 -14.34 8.15 -8.30
N SER A 62 -13.57 7.25 -8.91
CA SER A 62 -14.12 6.09 -9.62
C SER A 62 -14.43 4.89 -8.72
N MET A 63 -13.85 4.79 -7.53
CA MET A 63 -14.11 3.68 -6.59
C MET A 63 -15.57 3.55 -6.15
N PRO A 64 -16.26 4.62 -5.69
CA PRO A 64 -17.69 4.54 -5.38
C PRO A 64 -18.53 4.22 -6.62
N LEU A 65 -18.17 4.79 -7.77
CA LEU A 65 -18.83 4.52 -9.05
C LEU A 65 -18.70 3.05 -9.44
N GLY A 66 -17.55 2.42 -9.19
CA GLY A 66 -17.33 0.99 -9.42
C GLY A 66 -18.29 0.11 -8.64
N GLY A 67 -18.47 0.39 -7.34
CA GLY A 67 -19.45 -0.32 -6.51
C GLY A 67 -20.89 -0.10 -6.96
N TYR A 68 -21.26 1.13 -7.30
CA TYR A 68 -22.59 1.44 -7.85
C TYR A 68 -22.85 0.69 -9.16
N LEU A 69 -21.91 0.70 -10.10
CA LEU A 69 -22.04 0.00 -11.37
C LEU A 69 -22.09 -1.52 -11.18
N GLU A 70 -21.32 -2.09 -10.26
CA GLU A 70 -21.37 -3.54 -9.97
C GLU A 70 -22.79 -3.97 -9.58
N SER A 71 -23.47 -3.17 -8.76
CA SER A 71 -24.85 -3.46 -8.35
C SER A 71 -25.86 -3.46 -9.50
N LYS A 72 -25.57 -2.76 -10.61
CA LYS A 72 -26.47 -2.59 -11.76
C LYS A 72 -26.18 -3.53 -12.92
N ILE A 73 -24.91 -3.63 -13.30
CA ILE A 73 -24.47 -4.37 -14.50
C ILE A 73 -23.62 -5.60 -14.16
N GLY A 74 -23.42 -5.88 -12.88
CA GLY A 74 -22.57 -6.96 -12.38
C GLY A 74 -21.08 -6.62 -12.43
N PHE A 75 -20.27 -7.46 -11.82
CA PHE A 75 -18.83 -7.18 -11.67
C PHE A 75 -18.04 -7.27 -12.99
N ARG A 76 -18.44 -8.15 -13.92
CA ARG A 76 -17.67 -8.42 -15.14
C ARG A 76 -17.49 -7.19 -16.04
N PRO A 77 -18.56 -6.46 -16.43
CA PRO A 77 -18.39 -5.26 -17.24
C PRO A 77 -17.55 -4.19 -16.53
N VAL A 78 -17.73 -4.02 -15.21
CA VAL A 78 -16.96 -3.05 -14.42
C VAL A 78 -15.47 -3.36 -14.44
N VAL A 79 -15.09 -4.62 -14.22
CA VAL A 79 -13.70 -5.06 -14.26
C VAL A 79 -13.11 -4.95 -15.66
N ALA A 80 -13.88 -5.29 -16.71
CA ALA A 80 -13.43 -5.17 -18.09
C ALA A 80 -13.19 -3.70 -18.49
N ILE A 81 -14.13 -2.80 -18.19
CA ILE A 81 -13.99 -1.36 -18.46
C ILE A 81 -12.78 -0.81 -17.72
N GLY A 82 -12.64 -1.12 -16.43
CA GLY A 82 -11.51 -0.67 -15.62
C GLY A 82 -10.16 -1.13 -16.18
N GLY A 83 -10.03 -2.41 -16.50
CA GLY A 83 -8.80 -2.98 -17.08
C GLY A 83 -8.45 -2.36 -18.44
N ILE A 84 -9.43 -2.21 -19.33
CA ILE A 84 -9.24 -1.56 -20.65
C ILE A 84 -8.85 -0.10 -20.47
N MET A 85 -9.45 0.63 -19.54
CA MET A 85 -9.07 2.03 -19.27
C MET A 85 -7.65 2.14 -18.71
N CYS A 86 -7.25 1.25 -17.79
CA CYS A 86 -5.89 1.22 -17.25
C CYS A 86 -4.84 0.93 -18.31
N SER A 87 -4.90 -0.25 -18.93
CA SER A 87 -3.91 -0.68 -19.92
C SER A 87 -4.00 0.15 -21.20
N GLY A 88 -5.20 0.50 -21.65
CA GLY A 88 -5.43 1.36 -22.80
C GLY A 88 -4.93 2.79 -22.58
N GLY A 89 -5.10 3.37 -21.38
CA GLY A 89 -4.54 4.68 -21.04
C GLY A 89 -3.02 4.71 -21.13
N VAL A 90 -2.36 3.70 -20.57
CA VAL A 90 -0.90 3.52 -20.67
C VAL A 90 -0.49 3.27 -22.13
N ALA A 91 -1.22 2.47 -22.91
CA ALA A 91 -0.92 2.25 -24.32
C ALA A 91 -1.03 3.53 -25.14
N LEU A 92 -2.10 4.31 -24.94
CA LEU A 92 -2.32 5.60 -25.62
C LEU A 92 -1.28 6.65 -25.23
N SER A 93 -0.64 6.50 -24.07
CA SER A 93 0.46 7.37 -23.65
C SER A 93 1.66 7.31 -24.60
N SER A 94 1.84 6.20 -25.34
CA SER A 94 2.85 6.10 -26.41
C SER A 94 2.63 7.12 -27.54
N LEU A 95 1.38 7.53 -27.77
CA LEU A 95 1.02 8.50 -28.81
C LEU A 95 1.07 9.93 -28.27
N THR A 96 0.59 10.15 -27.04
CA THR A 96 0.45 11.48 -26.45
C THR A 96 1.73 12.02 -25.82
N VAL A 97 2.71 11.17 -25.49
CA VAL A 97 4.01 11.59 -24.95
C VAL A 97 4.75 12.57 -25.87
N ASN A 98 4.45 12.53 -27.18
CA ASN A 98 5.00 13.45 -28.20
C ASN A 98 4.22 14.76 -28.37
N HIS A 99 3.04 14.88 -27.77
CA HIS A 99 2.09 15.99 -27.98
C HIS A 99 2.00 16.92 -26.76
N GLY A 100 2.93 16.80 -25.82
CA GLY A 100 3.02 17.63 -24.63
C GLY A 100 2.30 17.06 -23.40
N ILE A 101 2.45 17.77 -22.28
CA ILE A 101 2.03 17.29 -20.95
C ILE A 101 0.52 17.12 -20.78
N GLY A 102 -0.29 17.99 -21.42
CA GLY A 102 -1.75 17.95 -21.29
C GLY A 102 -2.37 16.65 -21.82
N PRO A 103 -2.21 16.32 -23.13
CA PRO A 103 -2.69 15.06 -23.70
C PRO A 103 -2.09 13.84 -22.98
N PHE A 104 -0.83 13.93 -22.56
CA PHE A 104 -0.19 12.87 -21.79
C PHE A 104 -0.89 12.63 -20.45
N ILE A 105 -1.17 13.67 -19.66
CA ILE A 105 -1.92 13.55 -18.39
C ILE A 105 -3.30 12.89 -18.61
N VAL A 106 -4.01 13.24 -19.68
CA VAL A 106 -5.33 12.64 -19.98
C VAL A 106 -5.21 11.13 -20.16
N THR A 107 -4.26 10.68 -20.97
CA THR A 107 -4.07 9.25 -21.25
C THR A 107 -3.38 8.49 -20.12
N TYR A 108 -2.27 9.03 -19.60
CA TYR A 108 -1.43 8.39 -18.61
C TYR A 108 -2.03 8.40 -17.20
N ALA A 109 -2.68 9.49 -16.81
CA ALA A 109 -3.11 9.70 -15.44
C ALA A 109 -4.62 9.63 -15.27
N VAL A 110 -5.42 10.34 -16.09
CA VAL A 110 -6.88 10.36 -15.95
C VAL A 110 -7.47 8.99 -16.30
N MET A 111 -7.15 8.45 -17.48
CA MET A 111 -7.68 7.13 -17.88
C MET A 111 -7.20 6.03 -16.93
N PHE A 112 -5.92 6.04 -16.56
CA PHE A 112 -5.37 5.05 -15.64
C PHE A 112 -5.99 5.15 -14.24
N GLY A 113 -6.13 6.36 -13.67
CA GLY A 113 -6.74 6.57 -12.36
C GLY A 113 -8.20 6.14 -12.30
N LEU A 114 -9.01 6.53 -13.29
CA LEU A 114 -10.41 6.11 -13.41
C LEU A 114 -10.51 4.59 -13.63
N GLY A 115 -9.66 4.02 -14.47
CA GLY A 115 -9.60 2.58 -14.71
C GLY A 115 -9.19 1.78 -13.48
N MET A 116 -8.33 2.36 -12.63
CA MET A 116 -7.82 1.72 -11.43
C MET A 116 -8.89 1.65 -10.33
N GLY A 117 -9.68 2.71 -10.16
CA GLY A 117 -10.66 2.76 -9.07
C GLY A 117 -11.92 1.91 -9.32
N LEU A 118 -12.42 1.83 -10.56
CA LEU A 118 -13.63 1.05 -10.90
C LEU A 118 -13.60 -0.40 -10.39
N PRO A 119 -12.56 -1.22 -10.68
CA PRO A 119 -12.49 -2.61 -10.23
C PRO A 119 -11.97 -2.77 -8.80
N TYR A 120 -11.40 -1.74 -8.19
CA TYR A 120 -10.61 -1.84 -6.95
C TYR A 120 -11.41 -2.47 -5.80
N SER A 121 -12.50 -1.82 -5.39
CA SER A 121 -13.37 -2.32 -4.32
C SER A 121 -14.19 -3.54 -4.74
N VAL A 122 -14.58 -3.60 -6.01
CA VAL A 122 -15.39 -4.71 -6.57
C VAL A 122 -14.66 -6.04 -6.44
N LEU A 123 -13.37 -6.08 -6.78
CA LEU A 123 -12.56 -7.29 -6.68
C LEU A 123 -12.34 -7.74 -5.23
N PHE A 124 -12.21 -6.81 -4.28
CA PHE A 124 -12.18 -7.15 -2.85
C PHE A 124 -13.47 -7.84 -2.42
N THR A 125 -14.62 -7.26 -2.77
CA THR A 125 -15.93 -7.80 -2.38
C THR A 125 -16.15 -9.19 -2.97
N ILE A 126 -15.87 -9.36 -4.27
CA ILE A 126 -16.05 -10.64 -4.98
C ILE A 126 -15.16 -11.74 -4.40
N ALA A 127 -13.88 -11.46 -4.12
CA ALA A 127 -12.96 -12.44 -3.56
C ALA A 127 -13.26 -12.74 -2.08
N ALA A 128 -13.56 -11.72 -1.27
CA ALA A 128 -13.86 -11.88 0.14
C ALA A 128 -15.17 -12.66 0.38
N ALA A 129 -16.12 -12.61 -0.55
CA ALA A 129 -17.37 -13.36 -0.48
C ALA A 129 -17.17 -14.89 -0.47
N TRP A 130 -16.06 -15.40 -1.05
CA TRP A 130 -15.73 -16.82 -1.00
C TRP A 130 -15.26 -17.31 0.38
N PHE A 131 -14.78 -16.41 1.23
CA PHE A 131 -14.21 -16.75 2.54
C PHE A 131 -14.67 -15.73 3.62
N PRO A 132 -15.95 -15.76 4.02
CA PRO A 132 -16.54 -14.77 4.92
C PRO A 132 -15.87 -14.72 6.32
N LYS A 133 -15.30 -15.83 6.79
CA LYS A 133 -14.55 -15.88 8.06
C LYS A 133 -13.11 -15.34 7.95
N HIS A 134 -12.60 -15.14 6.73
CA HIS A 134 -11.20 -14.76 6.47
C HIS A 134 -11.07 -13.56 5.52
N ARG A 135 -12.08 -12.68 5.48
CA ARG A 135 -12.14 -11.53 4.56
C ARG A 135 -10.88 -10.66 4.61
N ALA A 136 -10.37 -10.38 5.82
CA ALA A 136 -9.17 -9.56 6.00
C ALA A 136 -7.91 -10.20 5.38
N VAL A 137 -7.73 -11.51 5.50
CA VAL A 137 -6.60 -12.24 4.91
C VAL A 137 -6.71 -12.21 3.38
N VAL A 138 -7.91 -12.43 2.83
CA VAL A 138 -8.16 -12.36 1.39
C VAL A 138 -7.83 -10.98 0.84
N VAL A 139 -8.32 -9.91 1.47
CA VAL A 139 -8.02 -8.54 1.07
C VAL A 139 -6.51 -8.25 1.18
N GLY A 140 -5.86 -8.73 2.24
CA GLY A 140 -4.42 -8.62 2.44
C GLY A 140 -3.60 -9.26 1.31
N ILE A 141 -3.97 -10.46 0.84
CA ILE A 141 -3.30 -11.13 -0.30
C ILE A 141 -3.46 -10.31 -1.59
N ILE A 142 -4.66 -9.77 -1.84
CA ILE A 142 -4.94 -8.97 -3.03
C ILE A 142 -4.11 -7.67 -3.01
N LEU A 143 -4.06 -6.99 -1.86
CA LEU A 143 -3.21 -5.80 -1.66
C LEU A 143 -1.72 -6.14 -1.75
N GLY A 144 -1.31 -7.35 -1.34
CA GLY A 144 0.04 -7.86 -1.58
C GLY A 144 0.38 -7.88 -3.08
N GLY A 145 -0.57 -8.26 -3.93
CA GLY A 145 -0.48 -8.14 -5.38
C GLY A 145 -0.15 -6.71 -5.82
N LEU A 146 -0.93 -5.73 -5.35
CA LEU A 146 -0.72 -4.31 -5.64
C LEU A 146 0.71 -3.85 -5.27
N GLY A 147 1.19 -4.20 -4.08
CA GLY A 147 2.55 -3.87 -3.63
C GLY A 147 3.65 -4.54 -4.47
N MET A 148 3.46 -5.81 -4.85
CA MET A 148 4.39 -6.55 -5.71
C MET A 148 4.53 -5.95 -7.10
N GLY A 149 3.56 -5.17 -7.58
CA GLY A 149 3.64 -4.50 -8.88
C GLY A 149 4.89 -3.62 -9.02
N ALA A 150 5.32 -2.93 -7.96
CA ALA A 150 6.54 -2.13 -7.99
C ALA A 150 7.80 -2.98 -8.25
N LEU A 151 7.84 -4.20 -7.68
CA LEU A 151 8.96 -5.14 -7.85
C LEU A 151 9.02 -5.72 -9.26
N VAL A 152 7.88 -5.82 -9.95
CA VAL A 152 7.81 -6.32 -11.33
C VAL A 152 8.08 -5.19 -12.32
N PHE A 153 7.35 -4.07 -12.21
CA PHE A 153 7.36 -3.02 -13.23
C PHE A 153 8.61 -2.12 -13.19
N THR A 154 9.19 -1.84 -12.02
CA THR A 154 10.39 -0.98 -11.92
C THR A 154 11.61 -1.55 -12.67
N PRO A 155 12.03 -2.81 -12.41
CA PRO A 155 13.14 -3.39 -13.18
C PRO A 155 12.76 -3.60 -14.64
N THR A 156 11.51 -3.95 -14.94
CA THR A 156 11.03 -4.11 -16.32
C THR A 156 11.15 -2.80 -17.10
N GLN A 157 10.68 -1.67 -16.56
CA GLN A 157 10.85 -0.35 -17.16
C GLN A 157 12.32 -0.01 -17.39
N THR A 158 13.17 -0.24 -16.39
CA THR A 158 14.60 0.05 -16.49
C THR A 158 15.26 -0.78 -17.58
N ALA A 159 14.97 -2.08 -17.66
CA ALA A 159 15.49 -2.96 -18.69
C ALA A 159 14.99 -2.59 -20.11
N LEU A 160 13.74 -2.13 -20.23
CA LEU A 160 13.16 -1.71 -21.50
C LEU A 160 13.68 -0.36 -21.97
N ILE A 161 13.86 0.60 -21.06
CA ILE A 161 14.18 1.99 -21.40
C ILE A 161 15.70 2.22 -21.36
N ASN A 162 16.36 1.80 -20.28
CA ASN A 162 17.77 2.11 -20.01
C ASN A 162 18.59 0.93 -19.44
N PRO A 163 18.73 -0.18 -20.20
CA PRO A 163 19.49 -1.37 -19.78
C PRO A 163 20.97 -1.07 -19.50
N ASP A 164 21.55 -0.15 -20.28
CA ASP A 164 22.97 0.22 -20.20
C ASP A 164 23.24 1.32 -19.15
N ASN A 165 22.19 1.84 -18.50
CA ASN A 165 22.25 2.92 -17.50
C ASN A 165 22.98 4.17 -18.03
N LEU A 166 22.60 4.58 -19.24
CA LEU A 166 23.05 5.78 -19.91
C LEU A 166 22.37 7.02 -19.33
N ASP A 167 22.90 8.19 -19.68
CA ASP A 167 22.24 9.46 -19.37
C ASP A 167 20.83 9.51 -19.98
N THR A 168 19.86 10.10 -19.29
CA THR A 168 18.46 10.13 -19.74
C THR A 168 18.27 11.01 -20.98
N SER A 169 19.24 11.86 -21.34
CA SER A 169 19.26 12.64 -22.58
C SER A 169 19.77 11.85 -23.80
N ASP A 170 20.39 10.68 -23.61
CA ASP A 170 20.90 9.84 -24.70
C ASP A 170 19.76 9.42 -25.65
N GLU A 171 19.98 9.58 -26.95
CA GLU A 171 18.99 9.32 -28.00
C GLU A 171 18.47 7.87 -27.99
N ARG A 172 19.31 6.92 -27.57
CA ARG A 172 18.92 5.49 -27.42
C ARG A 172 17.92 5.29 -26.28
N VAL A 173 18.06 6.05 -25.19
CA VAL A 173 17.10 6.00 -24.07
C VAL A 173 15.80 6.65 -24.50
N ARG A 174 15.88 7.83 -25.12
CA ARG A 174 14.71 8.60 -25.58
C ARG A 174 13.85 7.82 -26.57
N SER A 175 14.46 7.20 -27.57
CA SER A 175 13.76 6.42 -28.61
C SER A 175 12.98 5.21 -28.07
N ARG A 176 13.39 4.67 -26.91
CA ARG A 176 12.70 3.52 -26.27
C ARG A 176 11.48 3.92 -25.46
N ILE A 177 11.33 5.19 -25.08
CA ILE A 177 10.25 5.65 -24.19
C ILE A 177 8.85 5.36 -24.78
N PRO A 178 8.52 5.75 -26.01
CA PRO A 178 7.18 5.47 -26.57
C PRO A 178 6.87 3.97 -26.65
N THR A 179 7.84 3.15 -27.09
CA THR A 179 7.67 1.70 -27.18
C THR A 179 7.53 1.04 -25.82
N SER A 180 8.19 1.57 -24.78
CA SER A 180 8.09 1.04 -23.43
C SER A 180 6.66 1.08 -22.90
N PHE A 181 5.90 2.15 -23.18
CA PHE A 181 4.49 2.26 -22.81
C PHE A 181 3.61 1.15 -23.42
N LEU A 182 3.85 0.80 -24.69
CA LEU A 182 3.09 -0.28 -25.35
C LEU A 182 3.40 -1.64 -24.73
N ILE A 183 4.66 -1.92 -24.43
CA ILE A 183 5.07 -3.20 -23.81
C ILE A 183 4.52 -3.31 -22.39
N LEU A 184 4.62 -2.23 -21.60
CA LEU A 184 4.10 -2.18 -20.23
C LEU A 184 2.57 -2.32 -20.23
N ALA A 185 1.88 -1.64 -21.15
CA ALA A 185 0.44 -1.80 -21.31
C ALA A 185 0.04 -3.23 -21.69
N ALA A 186 0.78 -3.88 -22.59
CA ALA A 186 0.52 -5.27 -22.97
C ALA A 186 0.73 -6.23 -21.77
N LEU A 187 1.80 -6.03 -20.99
CA LEU A 187 2.05 -6.80 -19.77
C LEU A 187 0.93 -6.61 -18.73
N MET A 188 0.52 -5.36 -18.50
CA MET A 188 -0.60 -5.05 -17.61
C MET A 188 -1.90 -5.69 -18.10
N PHE A 189 -2.20 -5.56 -19.39
CA PHE A 189 -3.41 -6.13 -19.98
C PHE A 189 -3.43 -7.66 -19.88
N ALA A 190 -2.29 -8.33 -20.09
CA ALA A 190 -2.18 -9.77 -19.94
C ALA A 190 -2.49 -10.22 -18.49
N LEU A 191 -1.92 -9.53 -17.50
CA LEU A 191 -2.20 -9.79 -16.08
C LEU A 191 -3.67 -9.54 -15.73
N GLN A 192 -4.25 -8.45 -16.25
CA GLN A 192 -5.67 -8.11 -16.06
C GLN A 192 -6.59 -9.14 -16.72
N LEU A 193 -6.24 -9.64 -17.90
CA LEU A 193 -7.01 -10.63 -18.64
C LEU A 193 -7.02 -11.98 -17.89
N ILE A 194 -5.85 -12.41 -17.41
CA ILE A 194 -5.74 -13.61 -16.57
C ILE A 194 -6.58 -13.41 -15.30
N GLY A 195 -6.43 -12.28 -14.62
CA GLY A 195 -7.19 -11.96 -13.42
C GLY A 195 -8.71 -11.97 -13.66
N PHE A 196 -9.14 -11.36 -14.75
CA PHE A 196 -10.54 -11.28 -15.17
C PHE A 196 -11.18 -12.66 -15.37
N PHE A 197 -10.48 -13.60 -16.03
CA PHE A 197 -11.02 -14.93 -16.27
C PHE A 197 -11.00 -15.84 -15.04
N LEU A 198 -10.07 -15.63 -14.11
CA LEU A 198 -9.98 -16.37 -12.87
C LEU A 198 -11.05 -15.95 -11.84
N CYS A 199 -11.43 -14.67 -11.83
CA CYS A 199 -12.42 -14.14 -10.90
C CYS A 199 -13.83 -14.68 -11.17
N ARG A 200 -14.46 -15.22 -10.11
CA ARG A 200 -15.87 -15.64 -10.13
C ARG A 200 -16.63 -15.08 -8.95
N LYS A 201 -17.89 -14.71 -9.17
CA LYS A 201 -18.82 -14.36 -8.10
C LYS A 201 -19.17 -15.62 -7.32
N TYR A 202 -19.05 -15.55 -5.99
CA TYR A 202 -19.55 -16.59 -5.10
C TYR A 202 -21.07 -16.68 -5.24
N LYS A 203 -21.58 -17.91 -5.29
CA LYS A 203 -23.01 -18.21 -5.16
C LYS A 203 -23.14 -19.23 -4.02
N PRO A 204 -23.78 -18.88 -2.91
CA PRO A 204 -24.00 -19.83 -1.83
C PRO A 204 -24.83 -21.03 -2.34
N PRO A 205 -24.63 -22.24 -1.79
CA PRO A 205 -25.57 -23.35 -1.95
C PRO A 205 -26.95 -22.96 -1.39
N ALA A 206 -28.03 -23.42 -2.03
CA ALA A 206 -29.42 -23.09 -1.61
C ALA A 206 -29.70 -23.38 -0.13
N GLU A 207 -29.08 -24.44 0.43
CA GLU A 207 -29.20 -24.80 1.86
C GLU A 207 -28.51 -23.82 2.82
N GLU A 208 -27.46 -23.10 2.38
CA GLU A 208 -26.83 -22.02 3.16
C GLU A 208 -27.61 -20.71 3.03
N GLU A 209 -28.29 -20.51 1.89
CA GLU A 209 -29.18 -19.36 1.64
C GLU A 209 -30.44 -19.46 2.52
N GLU A 210 -31.11 -20.61 2.56
CA GLU A 210 -32.27 -20.86 3.44
C GLU A 210 -31.92 -20.70 4.93
N LYS A 211 -30.77 -21.23 5.37
CA LYS A 211 -30.31 -21.06 6.76
C LYS A 211 -29.99 -19.62 7.12
N ALA A 212 -29.41 -18.85 6.21
CA ALA A 212 -29.12 -17.45 6.44
C ALA A 212 -30.41 -16.62 6.50
N GLU A 213 -31.41 -16.94 5.67
CA GLU A 213 -32.74 -16.32 5.73
C GLU A 213 -33.45 -16.66 7.05
N GLU A 214 -33.43 -17.93 7.48
CA GLU A 214 -33.98 -18.36 8.78
C GLU A 214 -33.29 -17.65 9.95
N GLU A 215 -31.94 -17.65 10.03
CA GLU A 215 -31.18 -16.95 11.08
C GLU A 215 -31.47 -15.44 11.08
N SER A 216 -31.58 -14.80 9.91
CA SER A 216 -31.89 -13.37 9.83
C SER A 216 -33.31 -13.05 10.32
N SER A 217 -34.28 -13.91 10.00
CA SER A 217 -35.67 -13.76 10.43
C SER A 217 -35.83 -14.00 11.94
N GLU A 218 -35.13 -14.99 12.50
CA GLU A 218 -35.10 -15.22 13.95
C GLU A 218 -34.42 -14.05 14.68
N LEU A 219 -33.36 -13.47 14.10
CA LEU A 219 -32.69 -12.31 14.70
C LEU A 219 -33.61 -11.08 14.72
N GLU A 220 -34.29 -10.77 13.61
CA GLU A 220 -35.25 -9.65 13.54
C GLU A 220 -36.38 -9.81 14.56
N ILE A 221 -36.94 -11.02 14.68
CA ILE A 221 -37.96 -11.34 15.69
C ILE A 221 -37.41 -11.16 17.11
N SER A 222 -36.17 -11.58 17.36
CA SER A 222 -35.54 -11.46 18.68
C SER A 222 -35.31 -9.99 19.09
N VAL A 223 -34.89 -9.14 18.15
CA VAL A 223 -34.64 -7.71 18.38
C VAL A 223 -35.94 -6.95 18.62
N ASP A 224 -36.98 -7.23 17.84
CA ASP A 224 -38.32 -6.65 18.07
C ASP A 224 -38.91 -7.09 19.42
N GLN A 225 -38.70 -8.35 19.83
CA GLN A 225 -39.11 -8.82 21.16
C GLN A 225 -38.30 -8.16 22.27
N THR A 226 -37.00 -7.93 22.10
CA THR A 226 -36.19 -7.24 23.11
C THR A 226 -36.58 -5.77 23.26
N LEU A 227 -36.92 -5.09 22.17
CA LEU A 227 -37.45 -3.72 22.17
C LEU A 227 -38.87 -3.63 22.73
N ALA A 228 -39.67 -4.70 22.60
CA ALA A 228 -41.03 -4.77 23.14
C ALA A 228 -41.09 -5.12 24.64
N THR A 229 -40.04 -5.75 25.20
CA THR A 229 -39.99 -6.10 26.62
C THR A 229 -38.80 -5.43 27.32
N ASP A 230 -39.01 -4.20 27.82
CA ASP A 230 -38.13 -3.52 28.77
C ASP A 230 -38.13 -4.22 30.15
N VAL A 231 -37.59 -5.45 30.22
CA VAL A 231 -37.31 -6.13 31.49
C VAL A 231 -35.84 -6.53 31.54
N TYR A 232 -35.05 -5.67 32.18
CA TYR A 232 -33.67 -5.94 32.54
C TYR A 232 -33.56 -7.22 33.38
N LYS A 233 -32.98 -8.28 32.82
CA LYS A 233 -32.54 -9.48 33.55
C LYS A 233 -31.01 -9.58 33.47
N PRO A 234 -30.29 -9.49 34.61
CA PRO A 234 -28.84 -9.57 34.60
C PRO A 234 -28.41 -11.02 34.84
N ASP A 235 -28.23 -11.84 33.81
CA ASP A 235 -27.44 -13.09 33.95
C ASP A 235 -27.06 -13.84 32.65
N HIS A 236 -27.08 -13.18 31.49
CA HIS A 236 -26.48 -13.78 30.29
C HIS A 236 -25.06 -13.26 30.07
N LYS A 237 -24.12 -14.22 29.99
CA LYS A 237 -22.79 -14.00 29.41
C LYS A 237 -23.01 -13.36 28.05
N ILE A 238 -22.63 -12.09 27.93
CA ILE A 238 -22.66 -11.36 26.67
C ILE A 238 -21.60 -12.03 25.78
N GLU A 239 -22.00 -13.05 25.02
CA GLU A 239 -21.30 -13.30 23.76
C GLU A 239 -21.44 -12.00 22.97
N HIS A 240 -20.31 -11.38 22.65
CA HIS A 240 -20.28 -10.23 21.76
C HIS A 240 -20.74 -10.70 20.38
N VAL A 241 -22.05 -10.80 20.19
CA VAL A 241 -22.67 -10.94 18.89
C VAL A 241 -22.33 -9.64 18.17
N GLN A 242 -21.39 -9.71 17.25
CA GLN A 242 -21.00 -8.57 16.43
C GLN A 242 -22.13 -8.34 15.43
N ILE A 243 -23.12 -7.53 15.82
CA ILE A 243 -24.23 -7.13 14.97
C ILE A 243 -23.65 -6.31 13.81
N THR A 244 -23.54 -6.92 12.64
CA THR A 244 -23.20 -6.23 11.38
C THR A 244 -24.44 -5.53 10.86
N TYR A 245 -24.44 -4.20 10.91
CA TYR A 245 -25.48 -3.38 10.29
C TYR A 245 -25.18 -3.17 8.81
N ASP A 246 -26.05 -3.66 7.93
CA ASP A 246 -25.97 -3.44 6.49
C ASP A 246 -26.60 -2.09 6.10
N TYR A 247 -25.87 -1.00 6.38
CA TYR A 247 -26.31 0.36 6.02
C TYR A 247 -26.49 0.52 4.50
N THR A 248 -27.59 1.15 4.09
CA THR A 248 -27.69 1.69 2.73
C THR A 248 -26.75 2.90 2.57
N ILE A 249 -26.38 3.25 1.33
CA ILE A 249 -25.48 4.40 1.06
C ILE A 249 -26.01 5.69 1.71
N THR A 250 -27.31 5.92 1.64
CA THR A 250 -27.95 7.13 2.21
C THR A 250 -27.87 7.16 3.73
N GLU A 251 -28.02 6.01 4.39
CA GLU A 251 -27.91 5.92 5.84
C GLU A 251 -26.46 6.02 6.30
N ALA A 252 -25.52 5.42 5.56
CA ALA A 252 -24.09 5.57 5.82
C ALA A 252 -23.65 7.05 5.77
N LEU A 253 -24.10 7.81 4.77
CA LEU A 253 -23.79 9.25 4.64
C LEU A 253 -24.39 10.12 5.77
N ARG A 254 -25.40 9.62 6.47
CA ARG A 254 -26.00 10.28 7.64
C ARG A 254 -25.35 9.85 8.96
N SER A 255 -24.53 8.79 8.95
CA SER A 255 -23.85 8.28 10.14
C SER A 255 -22.61 9.12 10.48
N ILE A 256 -22.39 9.33 11.78
CA ILE A 256 -21.16 9.94 12.30
C ILE A 256 -19.93 9.08 12.02
N ASP A 257 -20.08 7.76 11.98
CA ASP A 257 -18.99 6.81 11.74
C ASP A 257 -18.39 6.99 10.34
N PHE A 258 -19.21 7.33 9.35
CA PHE A 258 -18.74 7.64 8.00
C PHE A 258 -17.79 8.84 8.01
N TYR A 259 -18.16 9.92 8.71
CA TYR A 259 -17.33 11.13 8.77
C TYR A 259 -16.04 10.90 9.60
N LEU A 260 -16.10 10.09 10.66
CA LEU A 260 -14.92 9.71 11.43
C LEU A 260 -13.94 8.88 10.59
N ILE A 261 -14.43 7.88 9.85
CA ILE A 261 -13.61 7.07 8.94
C ILE A 261 -13.06 7.93 7.79
N ALA A 262 -13.88 8.80 7.20
CA ALA A 262 -13.46 9.70 6.13
C ALA A 262 -12.35 10.67 6.60
N PHE A 263 -12.47 11.22 7.81
CA PHE A 263 -11.46 12.07 8.42
C PHE A 263 -10.15 11.31 8.69
N LEU A 264 -10.24 10.08 9.21
CA LEU A 264 -9.08 9.20 9.39
C LEU A 264 -8.39 8.93 8.04
N VAL A 265 -9.13 8.58 7.00
CA VAL A 265 -8.58 8.36 5.65
C VAL A 265 -7.93 9.63 5.10
N PHE A 266 -8.57 10.79 5.26
CA PHE A 266 -8.05 12.08 4.83
C PHE A 266 -6.70 12.42 5.49
N ILE A 267 -6.61 12.28 6.82
CA ILE A 267 -5.36 12.51 7.57
C ILE A 267 -4.26 11.55 7.14
N ASN A 268 -4.58 10.30 6.82
CA ASN A 268 -3.58 9.31 6.40
C ASN A 268 -3.14 9.47 4.94
N THR A 269 -4.01 9.97 4.06
CA THR A 269 -3.72 10.13 2.62
C THR A 269 -2.75 11.27 2.32
N VAL A 270 -2.78 12.33 3.13
CA VAL A 270 -1.88 13.50 2.97
C VAL A 270 -0.40 13.10 3.15
N PRO A 271 0.02 12.41 4.23
CA PRO A 271 1.37 11.86 4.36
C PRO A 271 1.75 10.92 3.22
N ILE A 272 0.88 10.02 2.77
CA ILE A 272 1.18 9.08 1.65
C ILE A 272 1.50 9.86 0.35
N THR A 273 0.75 10.92 0.09
CA THR A 273 0.97 11.78 -1.09
C THR A 273 2.25 12.61 -0.97
N LEU A 274 2.55 13.11 0.23
CA LEU A 274 3.82 13.78 0.55
C LEU A 274 5.01 12.79 0.49
N GLN A 275 4.77 11.52 0.81
CA GLN A 275 5.74 10.43 0.77
C GLN A 275 6.20 10.09 -0.65
N ALA A 276 5.25 10.04 -1.58
CA ALA A 276 5.54 9.85 -3.00
C ALA A 276 6.25 11.04 -3.65
N SER A 277 6.03 12.27 -3.17
CA SER A 277 6.53 13.50 -3.79
C SER A 277 7.83 14.04 -3.19
N SER A 278 8.16 13.71 -1.94
CA SER A 278 9.40 14.15 -1.27
C SER A 278 9.82 13.16 -0.20
N TYR A 279 10.70 12.19 -0.50
CA TYR A 279 11.16 11.19 0.49
C TYR A 279 11.83 11.80 1.74
N LYS A 280 12.35 13.04 1.66
CA LYS A 280 13.09 13.72 2.73
C LYS A 280 12.20 14.11 3.93
N PHE A 281 11.03 14.67 3.68
CA PHE A 281 10.12 15.16 4.73
C PHE A 281 9.47 14.02 5.55
N PRO A 282 8.92 12.95 4.95
CA PRO A 282 8.42 11.78 5.67
C PRO A 282 9.54 11.00 6.38
N LEU A 283 10.74 10.90 5.79
CA LEU A 283 11.88 10.28 6.47
C LEU A 283 12.27 11.09 7.71
N GLY A 284 12.34 12.42 7.59
CA GLY A 284 12.58 13.33 8.72
C GLY A 284 11.48 13.25 9.79
N TRP A 285 10.21 13.22 9.38
CA TRP A 285 9.07 13.09 10.28
C TRP A 285 9.09 11.76 11.05
N MET A 286 9.36 10.65 10.36
CA MET A 286 9.51 9.33 10.97
C MET A 286 10.67 9.30 11.96
N LEU A 287 11.81 9.93 11.64
CA LEU A 287 12.95 10.06 12.56
C LEU A 287 12.58 10.90 13.80
N VAL A 288 11.79 11.96 13.64
CA VAL A 288 11.27 12.76 14.77
C VAL A 288 10.33 11.94 15.64
N GLN A 289 9.41 11.16 15.06
CA GLN A 289 8.54 10.26 15.82
C GLN A 289 9.35 9.22 16.60
N TRP A 290 10.36 8.61 15.98
CA TRP A 290 11.26 7.68 16.66
C TRP A 290 12.04 8.35 17.79
N ALA A 291 12.57 9.55 17.57
CA ALA A 291 13.27 10.32 18.60
C ALA A 291 12.37 10.64 19.79
N LEU A 292 11.10 11.01 19.54
CA LEU A 292 10.11 11.26 20.60
C LEU A 292 9.74 9.98 21.35
N LEU A 293 9.48 8.87 20.64
CA LEU A 293 9.08 7.61 21.24
C LEU A 293 10.21 7.00 22.09
N PHE A 294 11.46 7.02 21.61
CA PHE A 294 12.60 6.58 22.40
C PHE A 294 12.92 7.56 23.54
N GLY A 295 12.88 8.87 23.30
CA GLY A 295 13.18 9.88 24.32
C GLY A 295 12.18 9.92 25.48
N THR A 296 10.91 9.57 25.23
CA THR A 296 9.86 9.50 26.27
C THR A 296 9.74 8.15 26.94
N PHE A 297 10.41 7.11 26.42
CA PHE A 297 10.37 5.76 26.97
C PHE A 297 10.76 5.67 28.46
N PRO A 298 11.82 6.36 28.94
CA PRO A 298 12.17 6.36 30.36
C PRO A 298 11.10 7.01 31.26
N ALA A 299 10.40 8.03 30.75
CA ALA A 299 9.34 8.71 31.50
C ALA A 299 8.10 7.83 31.66
N ILE A 300 7.90 6.87 30.77
CA ILE A 300 6.78 5.92 30.82
C ILE A 300 7.07 4.80 31.82
N ALA A 301 8.33 4.38 31.92
CA ALA A 301 8.80 3.35 32.84
C ALA A 301 8.55 3.68 34.32
N THR A 302 8.39 4.96 34.66
CA THR A 302 8.13 5.42 36.05
C THR A 302 6.64 5.61 36.37
N THR A 303 5.75 5.42 35.40
CA THR A 303 4.31 5.63 35.60
C THR A 303 3.57 4.39 36.08
N SER A 304 2.50 4.58 36.85
CA SER A 304 1.60 3.49 37.29
C SER A 304 0.88 2.77 36.13
N ALA A 305 0.82 3.41 34.95
CA ALA A 305 0.21 2.88 33.73
C ALA A 305 1.23 2.25 32.76
N PHE A 306 2.45 1.95 33.22
CA PHE A 306 3.56 1.44 32.39
C PHE A 306 3.15 0.33 31.41
N ARG A 307 2.40 -0.69 31.87
CA ARG A 307 2.03 -1.83 31.01
C ARG A 307 1.23 -1.42 29.77
N ALA A 308 0.27 -0.50 29.94
CA ALA A 308 -0.57 -0.02 28.85
C ALA A 308 0.21 0.94 27.93
N LEU A 309 0.97 1.87 28.52
CA LEU A 309 1.75 2.85 27.78
C LEU A 309 2.91 2.19 27.02
N PHE A 310 3.54 1.16 27.58
CA PHE A 310 4.56 0.34 26.91
C PHE A 310 3.99 -0.33 25.65
N ALA A 311 2.81 -0.96 25.76
CA ALA A 311 2.17 -1.59 24.60
C ALA A 311 1.84 -0.57 23.50
N ILE A 312 1.35 0.62 23.87
CA ILE A 312 1.08 1.72 22.94
C ILE A 312 2.37 2.21 22.27
N TRP A 313 3.45 2.43 23.03
CA TRP A 313 4.72 2.91 22.50
C TRP A 313 5.39 1.90 21.57
N VAL A 314 5.38 0.62 21.95
CA VAL A 314 5.87 -0.47 21.10
C VAL A 314 5.04 -0.55 19.83
N PHE A 315 3.71 -0.49 19.92
CA PHE A 315 2.85 -0.49 18.74
C PHE A 315 3.17 0.69 17.80
N LEU A 316 3.30 1.91 18.33
CA LEU A 316 3.64 3.09 17.53
C LEU A 316 5.05 2.99 16.89
N LEU A 317 6.02 2.42 17.60
CA LEU A 317 7.36 2.16 17.05
C LEU A 317 7.31 1.17 15.88
N PHE A 318 6.61 0.05 16.03
CA PHE A 318 6.46 -0.94 14.95
C PHE A 318 5.59 -0.44 13.79
N PHE A 319 4.54 0.34 14.08
CA PHE A 319 3.68 0.96 13.08
C PHE A 319 4.45 1.94 12.20
N THR A 320 5.29 2.78 12.80
CA THR A 320 6.14 3.73 12.07
C THR A 320 7.32 3.06 11.37
N MET A 321 7.75 1.89 11.83
CA MET A 321 8.78 1.07 11.18
C MET A 321 8.36 0.58 9.78
N ALA A 322 7.06 0.38 9.53
CA ALA A 322 6.56 0.04 8.18
C ALA A 322 6.92 1.13 7.14
N GLY A 323 6.96 2.41 7.56
CA GLY A 323 7.38 3.53 6.73
C GLY A 323 8.84 3.44 6.26
N HIS A 324 9.75 2.90 7.10
CA HIS A 324 11.15 2.68 6.72
C HIS A 324 11.26 1.68 5.55
N PHE A 325 10.52 0.58 5.61
CA PHE A 325 10.56 -0.47 4.58
C PHE A 325 9.98 -0.02 3.24
N VAL A 326 9.10 0.97 3.25
CA VAL A 326 8.52 1.57 2.03
C VAL A 326 9.41 2.68 1.47
N LEU A 327 10.03 3.49 2.34
CA LEU A 327 10.80 4.67 1.94
C LEU A 327 12.21 4.39 1.46
N LEU A 328 12.94 3.51 2.15
CA LEU A 328 14.36 3.29 1.88
C LEU A 328 14.61 2.71 0.48
N PRO A 329 13.89 1.69 -0.01
CA PRO A 329 14.08 1.19 -1.37
C PRO A 329 13.86 2.28 -2.44
N GLY A 330 12.83 3.13 -2.25
CA GLY A 330 12.57 4.27 -3.12
C GLY A 330 13.67 5.34 -3.08
N ALA A 331 14.22 5.63 -1.90
CA ALA A 331 15.37 6.53 -1.75
C ALA A 331 16.65 5.95 -2.38
N CYS A 332 16.91 4.65 -2.19
CA CYS A 332 18.05 3.96 -2.79
C CYS A 332 18.00 4.02 -4.32
N SER A 333 16.82 3.75 -4.89
CA SER A 333 16.59 3.85 -6.33
C SER A 333 16.87 5.24 -6.89
N ARG A 334 16.56 6.29 -6.12
CA ARG A 334 16.70 7.68 -6.54
C ARG A 334 18.12 8.22 -6.38
N ILE A 335 18.83 7.81 -5.32
CA ILE A 335 20.18 8.29 -5.00
C ILE A 335 21.25 7.49 -5.73
N PHE A 336 21.11 6.16 -5.78
CA PHE A 336 22.11 5.25 -6.34
C PHE A 336 21.70 4.63 -7.69
N GLY A 337 20.48 4.93 -8.16
CA GLY A 337 19.92 4.40 -9.38
C GLY A 337 19.18 3.06 -9.19
N PRO A 338 18.24 2.70 -10.08
CA PRO A 338 17.41 1.51 -9.95
C PRO A 338 18.16 0.19 -10.24
N LYS A 339 19.25 0.23 -11.04
CA LYS A 339 19.94 -0.96 -11.60
C LYS A 339 20.43 -1.94 -10.54
N TYR A 340 21.02 -1.43 -9.46
CA TYR A 340 21.49 -2.24 -8.35
C TYR A 340 20.69 -1.97 -7.07
N MET A 341 19.50 -1.36 -7.17
CA MET A 341 18.75 -0.88 -6.00
C MET A 341 18.52 -1.98 -4.96
N ALA A 342 18.16 -3.20 -5.35
CA ALA A 342 17.97 -4.30 -4.40
C ALA A 342 19.28 -4.70 -3.70
N THR A 343 20.39 -4.75 -4.43
CA THR A 343 21.73 -5.02 -3.90
C THR A 343 22.25 -3.86 -3.06
N THR A 344 22.03 -2.61 -3.47
CA THR A 344 22.41 -1.40 -2.75
C THR A 344 21.55 -1.21 -1.51
N TYR A 345 20.25 -1.49 -1.55
CA TYR A 345 19.35 -1.50 -0.40
C TYR A 345 19.72 -2.63 0.56
N GLY A 346 19.99 -3.83 0.02
CA GLY A 346 20.49 -4.97 0.79
C GLY A 346 21.84 -4.65 1.46
N LEU A 347 22.77 -4.04 0.73
CA LEU A 347 24.05 -3.55 1.25
C LEU A 347 23.82 -2.42 2.25
N LEU A 348 22.89 -1.49 2.05
CA LEU A 348 22.60 -0.40 3.00
C LEU A 348 22.01 -0.92 4.30
N TYR A 349 21.20 -1.98 4.20
CA TYR A 349 20.70 -2.73 5.35
C TYR A 349 21.83 -3.51 6.04
N PHE A 350 22.90 -3.85 5.30
CA PHE A 350 24.10 -4.54 5.77
C PHE A 350 25.23 -3.60 6.25
N THR A 351 25.33 -2.37 5.74
CA THR A 351 26.48 -1.46 5.88
C THR A 351 26.48 -0.74 7.22
N THR A 352 26.66 -1.50 8.28
CA THR A 352 27.81 -1.21 9.13
C THR A 352 29.05 -1.91 8.56
N VAL A 353 29.88 -1.12 7.84
CA VAL A 353 31.35 -1.29 7.64
C VAL A 353 31.75 -2.27 6.51
N SER A 354 32.80 -2.09 5.67
CA SER A 354 33.94 -1.14 5.64
C SER A 354 34.45 -0.83 4.23
N SER A 355 35.18 0.29 4.15
CA SER A 355 36.23 0.61 3.19
C SER A 355 37.38 -0.41 3.12
N HIS A 356 38.03 -0.44 1.97
CA HIS A 356 38.87 -1.48 1.37
C HIS A 356 40.14 -1.97 2.12
N ASP A 357 40.40 -1.59 3.38
CA ASP A 357 41.75 -1.74 3.97
C ASP A 357 41.89 -2.63 5.23
N HIS A 358 40.87 -3.33 5.72
CA HIS A 358 41.06 -4.32 6.81
C HIS A 358 40.10 -5.54 6.72
N PRO A 359 40.60 -6.79 6.64
CA PRO A 359 39.79 -7.99 6.54
C PRO A 359 39.58 -8.60 7.93
N SER A 360 38.73 -7.98 8.75
CA SER A 360 38.09 -8.62 9.89
C SER A 360 37.08 -7.67 10.49
N ILE A 361 35.79 -8.00 10.35
CA ILE A 361 34.60 -7.66 11.18
C ILE A 361 33.41 -7.54 10.22
N ASP A 362 32.69 -8.66 10.06
CA ASP A 362 31.44 -8.74 9.30
C ASP A 362 30.22 -8.58 10.26
N ALA A 363 29.55 -7.42 10.16
CA ALA A 363 28.13 -7.06 10.42
C ALA A 363 27.45 -7.33 11.81
N PRO A 364 26.25 -6.78 12.12
CA PRO A 364 25.57 -5.51 11.86
C PRO A 364 25.47 -4.64 13.16
N SER A 365 25.09 -3.36 13.07
CA SER A 365 24.89 -2.45 14.23
C SER A 365 24.09 -3.06 15.41
N ALA A 366 23.13 -3.93 15.12
CA ALA A 366 22.33 -4.64 16.12
C ALA A 366 23.11 -5.73 16.89
N LEU A 367 24.04 -6.46 16.26
CA LEU A 367 24.88 -7.43 16.99
C LEU A 367 25.99 -6.72 17.76
N ILE A 368 26.52 -5.61 17.25
CA ILE A 368 27.48 -4.79 18.01
C ILE A 368 26.79 -4.22 19.25
N LEU A 369 25.59 -3.69 19.12
CA LEU A 369 24.82 -3.18 20.26
C LEU A 369 24.46 -4.32 21.23
N ALA A 370 24.01 -5.48 20.74
CA ALA A 370 23.73 -6.65 21.58
C ALA A 370 24.98 -7.19 22.28
N ALA A 371 26.13 -7.21 21.60
CA ALA A 371 27.42 -7.61 22.17
C ALA A 371 27.87 -6.62 23.25
N ILE A 372 27.77 -5.31 23.01
CA ILE A 372 28.09 -4.27 24.00
C ILE A 372 27.15 -4.39 25.21
N VAL A 373 25.83 -4.49 24.99
CA VAL A 373 24.83 -4.61 26.05
C VAL A 373 25.02 -5.89 26.87
N SER A 374 25.47 -6.99 26.26
CA SER A 374 25.74 -8.26 26.94
C SER A 374 26.89 -8.22 27.94
N GLN A 375 27.74 -7.17 27.91
CA GLN A 375 28.89 -7.02 28.80
C GLN A 375 28.59 -6.21 30.07
N PHE A 376 27.38 -5.66 30.23
CA PHE A 376 27.00 -4.83 31.38
C PHE A 376 25.91 -5.51 32.22
N ASP A 377 26.07 -5.50 33.55
CA ASP A 377 25.07 -6.01 34.48
C ASP A 377 23.93 -4.97 34.63
N ILE A 378 22.77 -5.29 34.02
CA ILE A 378 21.67 -4.37 33.66
C ILE A 378 20.74 -4.09 34.86
N ALA A 379 21.29 -3.98 36.07
CA ALA A 379 20.44 -3.91 37.27
C ALA A 379 20.18 -2.47 37.76
N GLN A 380 21.04 -1.48 37.50
CA GLN A 380 20.99 -0.25 38.31
C GLN A 380 20.96 1.10 37.56
N ASN A 381 21.22 1.24 36.25
CA ASN A 381 21.18 2.57 35.57
C ASN A 381 21.00 2.55 34.03
N PHE A 382 20.51 1.46 33.43
CA PHE A 382 20.63 1.25 31.98
C PHE A 382 19.60 1.98 31.10
N ASP A 383 18.39 2.22 31.61
CA ASP A 383 17.28 2.69 30.75
C ASP A 383 17.50 4.11 30.21
N LEU A 384 17.86 5.06 31.08
CA LEU A 384 17.93 6.47 30.68
C LEU A 384 19.05 6.74 29.66
N VAL A 385 20.25 6.17 29.87
CA VAL A 385 21.42 6.42 29.01
C VAL A 385 21.25 5.73 27.65
N PHE A 386 20.73 4.50 27.61
CA PHE A 386 20.50 3.77 26.36
C PHE A 386 19.47 4.47 25.47
N TYR A 387 18.33 4.89 26.03
CA TYR A 387 17.29 5.58 25.27
C TYR A 387 17.69 7.00 24.86
N CYS A 388 18.42 7.74 25.70
CA CYS A 388 19.00 9.04 25.33
C CYS A 388 20.05 8.91 24.23
N CYS A 389 20.91 7.89 24.26
CA CYS A 389 21.86 7.62 23.18
C CYS A 389 21.16 7.23 21.87
N CYS A 390 20.11 6.41 21.90
CA CYS A 390 19.28 6.10 20.73
C CYS A 390 18.59 7.36 20.17
N GLY A 391 18.06 8.23 21.03
CA GLY A 391 17.50 9.52 20.64
C GLY A 391 18.54 10.48 20.03
N LEU A 392 19.73 10.58 20.63
CA LEU A 392 20.86 11.37 20.11
C LEU A 392 21.40 10.82 18.78
N CYS A 393 21.42 9.50 18.59
CA CYS A 393 21.75 8.89 17.31
C CYS A 393 20.68 9.18 16.24
N CYS A 394 19.40 9.22 16.59
CA CYS A 394 18.33 9.61 15.67
C CYS A 394 18.40 11.09 15.29
N LEU A 395 18.68 11.98 16.26
CA LEU A 395 18.91 13.41 16.03
C LEU A 395 20.19 13.65 15.22
N GLY A 396 21.27 12.92 15.47
CA GLY A 396 22.49 12.95 14.68
C GLY A 396 22.27 12.48 13.24
N LYS A 397 21.49 11.42 13.02
CA LYS A 397 21.06 10.98 11.69
C LYS A 397 20.20 12.03 10.99
N TYR A 398 19.29 12.69 11.71
CA TYR A 398 18.49 13.80 11.19
C TYR A 398 19.38 14.98 10.75
N SER A 399 20.34 15.39 11.59
CA SER A 399 21.33 16.43 11.23
C SER A 399 22.18 16.04 10.03
N ILE A 400 22.70 14.80 9.96
CA ILE A 400 23.48 14.32 8.82
C ILE A 400 22.63 14.25 7.54
N SER A 401 21.35 13.90 7.63
CA SER A 401 20.42 13.88 6.48
C SER A 401 20.20 15.26 5.85
N ILE A 402 20.36 16.33 6.64
CA ILE A 402 20.31 17.73 6.16
C ILE A 402 21.57 18.08 5.34
N PHE A 403 22.74 17.50 5.67
CA PHE A 403 24.03 17.80 5.04
C PHE A 403 24.43 16.85 3.89
N MET A 404 23.71 15.75 3.66
CA MET A 404 23.97 14.81 2.55
C MET A 404 23.67 15.35 1.14
N ALA A 405 23.40 16.65 0.98
CA ALA A 405 23.16 17.28 -0.31
C ALA A 405 24.48 17.59 -1.05
N LYS A 406 24.89 16.68 -1.94
CA LYS A 406 25.22 17.17 -3.29
C LYS A 406 23.94 17.08 -4.12
N TRP A 407 23.65 18.21 -4.75
CA TRP A 407 22.39 18.62 -5.36
C TRP A 407 22.04 17.84 -6.63
#